data_AF-A0A6B2XKR8-F1
#
_entry.id   AF-A0A6B2XKR8-F1
#
_cell.length_a   1.000
_cell.length_b   1.000
_cell.length_c   1.000
_cell.angle_alpha   90.00
_cell.angle_beta   90.00
_cell.angle_gamma   90.00
#
_symmetry.space_group_name_H-M   'P 1'
#
loop_
_entity.id
_entity.type
_entity.pdbx_description
1 polymer ?
#
loop_
_entity_poly.entity_id
_entity_poly.type
_entity_poly.pdbx_seq_one_letter_code
_entity_poly.pdbx_strand_id
1 'polypeptide(L)'
;FSWYSYSPTRVRHPYVRGVLLEAYREARRRLGDPVLAWADVQADPERRRAYQRARGKGGLVRASWEEATEIVAAAHVHTIKEHGPDRVAGFSPIPAMSMASHAAGARFHSLIGAPMLSFYDWYADLPVASPQVFGDQT
;
A
#
# COMPACT_ATOMS: atom_id res chain seq x y z
N PHE A 1 -1.02 19.32 23.93
CA PHE A 1 0.38 18.82 23.92
C PHE A 1 0.55 17.86 22.74
N SER A 2 1.56 18.09 21.89
CA SER A 2 1.75 17.48 20.57
C SER A 2 2.66 16.23 20.60
N TRP A 3 2.41 15.28 21.51
CA TRP A 3 3.33 14.15 21.80
C TRP A 3 3.84 13.45 20.53
N TYR A 4 2.94 13.11 19.60
CA TYR A 4 3.30 12.45 18.33
C TYR A 4 4.22 13.28 17.42
N SER A 5 4.23 14.60 17.54
CA SER A 5 5.08 15.46 16.70
C SER A 5 6.57 15.30 17.04
N TYR A 6 6.90 15.00 18.29
CA TYR A 6 8.30 14.92 18.75
C TYR A 6 8.65 13.57 19.39
N SER A 7 7.69 12.66 19.48
CA SER A 7 7.89 11.32 20.01
C SER A 7 9.00 10.56 19.28
N PRO A 8 9.79 9.72 19.99
CA PRO A 8 10.77 8.84 19.37
C PRO A 8 10.15 7.83 18.38
N THR A 9 8.83 7.62 18.42
CA THR A 9 8.12 6.72 17.48
C THR A 9 7.65 7.40 16.20
N ARG A 10 7.89 8.70 16.02
CA ARG A 10 7.49 9.42 14.80
C ARG A 10 8.23 8.89 13.57
N VAL A 11 7.48 8.52 12.54
CA VAL A 11 8.02 8.22 11.21
C VAL A 11 8.49 9.54 10.57
N ARG A 12 9.80 9.63 10.24
CA ARG A 12 10.42 10.85 9.70
C ARG A 12 10.83 10.73 8.24
N HIS A 13 11.00 9.51 7.75
CA HIS A 13 11.48 9.22 6.41
C HIS A 13 10.68 8.07 5.79
N PRO A 14 10.71 7.92 4.46
CA PRO A 14 10.34 6.67 3.83
C PRO A 14 11.25 5.55 4.31
N TYR A 15 10.66 4.39 4.56
CA TYR A 15 11.38 3.19 4.95
C TYR A 15 10.94 2.01 4.09
N VAL A 16 11.92 1.23 3.63
CA VAL A 16 11.69 0.00 2.87
C VAL A 16 12.35 -1.15 3.62
N ARG A 17 11.82 -2.38 3.49
CA ARG A 17 12.48 -3.57 4.03
C ARG A 17 13.82 -3.76 3.31
N GLY A 18 14.93 -3.86 4.04
CA GLY A 18 16.29 -3.95 3.46
C GLY A 18 16.40 -5.01 2.37
N VAL A 19 15.95 -6.23 2.66
CA VAL A 19 15.95 -7.37 1.70
C VAL A 19 15.18 -7.06 0.40
N LEU A 20 14.05 -6.33 0.49
CA LEU A 20 13.31 -5.90 -0.70
C LEU A 20 14.09 -4.85 -1.48
N LEU A 21 14.64 -3.87 -0.76
CA LEU A 21 15.34 -2.74 -1.37
C LEU A 21 16.62 -3.19 -2.08
N GLU A 22 17.37 -4.12 -1.49
CA GLU A 22 18.56 -4.72 -2.09
C GLU A 22 18.22 -5.45 -3.39
N ALA A 23 17.21 -6.34 -3.36
CA ALA A 23 16.75 -7.07 -4.53
C ALA A 23 16.25 -6.11 -5.65
N TYR A 24 15.47 -5.09 -5.27
CA TYR A 24 14.99 -4.09 -6.21
C TYR A 24 16.12 -3.29 -6.85
N ARG A 25 17.10 -2.80 -6.06
CA ARG A 25 18.26 -2.06 -6.58
C ARG A 25 19.13 -2.91 -7.50
N GLU A 26 19.34 -4.18 -7.16
CA GLU A 26 20.05 -5.11 -8.04
C GLU A 26 19.34 -5.26 -9.38
N ALA A 27 18.04 -5.57 -9.36
CA ALA A 27 17.23 -5.71 -10.56
C ALA A 27 17.20 -4.42 -11.36
N ARG A 28 17.05 -3.26 -10.69
CA ARG A 28 16.97 -1.96 -11.34
C ARG A 28 18.28 -1.53 -12.00
N ARG A 29 19.43 -1.84 -11.40
CA ARG A 29 20.74 -1.63 -12.04
C ARG A 29 20.92 -2.48 -13.29
N ARG A 30 20.43 -3.73 -13.28
CA ARG A 30 20.55 -4.64 -14.42
C ARG A 30 19.58 -4.30 -15.55
N LEU A 31 18.34 -3.97 -15.22
CA LEU A 31 17.25 -3.88 -16.19
C LEU A 31 16.96 -2.44 -16.64
N GLY A 32 17.36 -1.43 -15.86
CA GLY A 32 17.20 -0.03 -16.23
C GLY A 32 15.76 0.49 -16.20
N ASP A 33 14.74 -0.37 -16.31
CA ASP A 33 13.31 -0.02 -16.18
C ASP A 33 12.76 -0.45 -14.81
N PRO A 34 12.01 0.41 -14.10
CA PRO A 34 11.49 0.10 -12.76
C PRO A 34 10.39 -0.98 -12.76
N VAL A 35 9.54 -1.03 -13.78
CA VAL A 35 8.48 -2.04 -13.92
C VAL A 35 9.08 -3.41 -14.19
N LEU A 36 10.10 -3.48 -15.05
CA LEU A 36 10.86 -4.73 -15.28
C LEU A 36 11.66 -5.14 -14.05
N ALA A 37 12.23 -4.18 -13.30
CA ALA A 37 12.91 -4.48 -12.04
C ALA A 37 11.96 -5.10 -11.00
N TRP A 38 10.75 -4.57 -10.87
CA TRP A 38 9.73 -5.16 -10.00
C TRP A 38 9.29 -6.54 -10.49
N ALA A 39 9.09 -6.70 -11.81
CA ALA A 39 8.74 -7.98 -12.43
C ALA A 39 9.78 -9.05 -12.09
N ASP A 40 11.06 -8.74 -12.20
CA ASP A 40 12.18 -9.63 -11.90
C ASP A 40 12.18 -10.09 -10.43
N VAL A 41 11.95 -9.17 -9.49
CA VAL A 41 11.84 -9.50 -8.06
C VAL A 41 10.64 -10.40 -7.78
N GLN A 42 9.52 -10.19 -8.48
CA GLN A 42 8.28 -10.94 -8.25
C GLN A 42 8.25 -12.31 -8.95
N ALA A 43 8.94 -12.43 -10.10
CA ALA A 43 9.02 -13.66 -10.89
C ALA A 43 9.88 -14.73 -10.20
N ASP A 44 10.86 -14.34 -9.38
CA ASP A 44 11.67 -15.26 -8.58
C ASP A 44 10.96 -15.60 -7.25
N PRO A 45 10.50 -16.87 -7.06
CA PRO A 45 9.81 -17.27 -5.85
C PRO A 45 10.68 -17.19 -4.59
N GLU A 46 12.00 -17.35 -4.69
CA GLU A 46 12.92 -17.25 -3.56
C GLU A 46 13.10 -15.79 -3.13
N ARG A 47 13.42 -14.88 -4.07
CA ARG A 47 13.50 -13.44 -3.79
C ARG A 47 12.19 -12.91 -3.21
N ARG A 48 11.06 -13.30 -3.81
CA ARG A 48 9.73 -12.92 -3.31
C ARG A 48 9.48 -13.44 -1.89
N ARG A 49 9.79 -14.71 -1.62
CA ARG A 49 9.62 -15.30 -0.28
C ARG A 49 10.52 -14.65 0.77
N ALA A 50 11.74 -14.25 0.40
CA ALA A 50 12.71 -13.65 1.31
C ALA A 50 12.16 -12.38 1.96
N TYR A 51 11.70 -11.40 1.16
CA TYR A 51 11.18 -10.15 1.73
C TYR A 51 9.82 -10.33 2.41
N GLN A 52 8.97 -11.25 1.93
CA GLN A 52 7.68 -11.55 2.55
C GLN A 52 7.83 -12.16 3.95
N ARG A 53 8.78 -13.09 4.14
CA ARG A 53 9.07 -13.72 5.44
C ARG A 53 9.76 -12.77 6.43
N ALA A 54 10.30 -11.65 5.96
CA ALA A 54 10.89 -10.60 6.78
C ALA A 54 9.85 -9.58 7.31
N ARG A 55 8.57 -9.68 6.91
CA ARG A 55 7.50 -8.83 7.44
C ARG A 55 7.36 -9.05 8.96
N GLY A 56 7.30 -7.96 9.73
CA GLY A 56 7.21 -7.98 11.20
C GLY A 56 8.51 -8.28 11.95
N LYS A 57 9.67 -8.42 11.27
CA LYS A 57 10.94 -8.86 11.89
C LYS A 57 12.05 -7.80 11.95
N GLY A 58 11.71 -6.51 11.86
CA GLY A 58 12.72 -5.44 11.81
C GLY A 58 13.55 -5.43 10.50
N GLY A 59 14.58 -4.60 10.42
CA GLY A 59 15.37 -4.42 9.18
C GLY A 59 14.75 -3.46 8.16
N LEU A 60 14.08 -2.41 8.66
CA LEU A 60 13.70 -1.27 7.82
C LEU A 60 14.93 -0.39 7.61
N VAL A 61 15.15 0.01 6.37
CA VAL A 61 16.21 0.95 5.99
C VAL A 61 15.59 2.21 5.42
N ARG A 62 16.23 3.35 5.67
CA ARG A 62 15.79 4.65 5.14
C ARG A 62 15.90 4.65 3.62
N ALA A 63 14.87 5.13 2.95
CA ALA A 63 14.84 5.38 1.51
C ALA A 63 14.53 6.86 1.22
N SER A 64 14.74 7.29 -0.03
CA SER A 64 14.25 8.59 -0.50
C SER A 64 12.79 8.51 -0.92
N TRP A 65 12.14 9.67 -1.08
CA TRP A 65 10.76 9.71 -1.59
C TRP A 65 10.69 9.22 -3.03
N GLU A 66 11.68 9.59 -3.85
CA GLU A 66 11.79 9.17 -5.25
C GLU A 66 11.88 7.65 -5.35
N GLU A 67 12.75 7.01 -4.57
CA GLU A 67 12.94 5.56 -4.59
C GLU A 67 11.71 4.81 -4.08
N ALA A 68 11.13 5.25 -2.96
CA ALA A 68 9.92 4.62 -2.42
C ALA A 68 8.73 4.76 -3.38
N THR A 69 8.55 5.93 -3.99
CA THR A 69 7.45 6.19 -4.93
C THR A 69 7.64 5.43 -6.24
N GLU A 70 8.88 5.33 -6.75
CA GLU A 70 9.19 4.54 -7.95
C GLU A 70 8.85 3.05 -7.73
N ILE A 71 9.26 2.47 -6.61
CA ILE A 71 8.94 1.07 -6.26
C ILE A 71 7.42 0.86 -6.22
N VAL A 72 6.69 1.75 -5.55
CA VAL A 72 5.23 1.66 -5.44
C VAL A 72 4.57 1.78 -6.82
N ALA A 73 4.97 2.76 -7.64
CA ALA A 73 4.42 2.95 -8.98
C ALA A 73 4.72 1.74 -9.89
N ALA A 74 5.95 1.22 -9.87
CA ALA A 74 6.34 0.03 -10.61
C ALA A 74 5.50 -1.19 -10.22
N ALA A 75 5.27 -1.38 -8.92
CA ALA A 75 4.44 -2.45 -8.41
C ALA A 75 2.98 -2.34 -8.88
N HIS A 76 2.41 -1.14 -8.89
CA HIS A 76 1.07 -0.89 -9.41
C HIS A 76 1.00 -1.19 -10.90
N VAL A 77 1.87 -0.58 -11.72
CA VAL A 77 1.88 -0.77 -13.18
C VAL A 77 2.05 -2.25 -13.55
N HIS A 78 3.01 -2.94 -12.93
CA HIS A 78 3.21 -4.36 -13.14
C HIS A 78 1.96 -5.18 -12.81
N THR A 79 1.38 -4.95 -11.62
CA THR A 79 0.23 -5.73 -11.15
C THR A 79 -1.00 -5.50 -12.03
N ILE A 80 -1.27 -4.24 -12.41
CA ILE A 80 -2.37 -3.88 -13.30
C ILE A 80 -2.18 -4.56 -14.67
N LYS A 81 -0.97 -4.49 -15.22
CA LYS A 81 -0.66 -5.06 -16.53
C LYS A 81 -0.81 -6.59 -16.55
N GLU A 82 -0.31 -7.27 -15.52
CA GLU A 82 -0.22 -8.73 -15.51
C GLU A 82 -1.50 -9.40 -14.99
N HIS A 83 -2.21 -8.75 -14.05
CA HIS A 83 -3.29 -9.40 -13.30
C HIS A 83 -4.61 -8.61 -13.31
N GLY A 84 -4.62 -7.40 -13.84
CA GLY A 84 -5.78 -6.51 -13.81
C GLY A 84 -5.77 -5.54 -12.62
N PRO A 85 -6.49 -4.41 -12.74
CA PRO A 85 -6.47 -3.36 -11.73
C PRO A 85 -7.13 -3.75 -10.41
N ASP A 86 -8.04 -4.72 -10.43
CA ASP A 86 -8.70 -5.27 -9.25
C ASP A 86 -7.79 -6.15 -8.36
N ARG A 87 -6.54 -6.39 -8.77
CA ARG A 87 -5.49 -7.01 -7.92
C ARG A 87 -4.69 -6.00 -7.11
N VAL A 88 -4.99 -4.72 -7.27
CA VAL A 88 -4.58 -3.64 -6.37
C VAL A 88 -5.79 -3.28 -5.50
N ALA A 89 -5.61 -3.02 -4.21
CA ALA A 89 -6.70 -2.60 -3.34
C ALA A 89 -6.23 -1.57 -2.31
N GLY A 90 -7.10 -0.59 -2.02
CA GLY A 90 -6.89 0.41 -0.97
C GLY A 90 -7.81 0.17 0.21
N PHE A 91 -7.31 0.37 1.43
CA PHE A 91 -8.11 0.38 2.66
C PHE A 91 -7.88 1.69 3.39
N SER A 92 -8.93 2.50 3.55
CA SER A 92 -8.89 3.74 4.31
C SER A 92 -10.27 3.98 4.92
N PRO A 93 -10.42 3.88 6.25
CA PRO A 93 -11.72 3.92 6.90
C PRO A 93 -12.20 5.37 7.18
N ILE A 94 -13.47 5.51 7.55
CA ILE A 94 -14.09 6.70 8.17
C ILE A 94 -13.68 8.04 7.51
N PRO A 95 -14.18 8.33 6.30
CA PRO A 95 -13.89 9.59 5.61
C PRO A 95 -14.30 10.83 6.40
N ALA A 96 -15.33 10.73 7.25
CA ALA A 96 -15.84 11.86 8.05
C ALA A 96 -14.79 12.48 8.99
N MET A 97 -13.79 11.72 9.44
CA MET A 97 -12.74 12.23 10.34
C MET A 97 -11.70 13.07 9.61
N SER A 98 -11.47 12.83 8.31
CA SER A 98 -10.47 13.55 7.51
C SER A 98 -10.73 13.37 6.01
N MET A 99 -11.72 14.08 5.48
CA MET A 99 -12.25 13.86 4.13
C MET A 99 -11.19 13.91 3.03
N ALA A 100 -10.35 14.95 3.03
CA ALA A 100 -9.30 15.11 2.02
C ALA A 100 -8.22 14.01 2.11
N SER A 101 -7.85 13.60 3.33
CA SER A 101 -6.88 12.52 3.56
C SER A 101 -7.39 11.18 3.03
N HIS A 102 -8.66 10.87 3.28
CA HIS A 102 -9.31 9.68 2.72
C HIS A 102 -9.40 9.78 1.19
N ALA A 103 -9.88 10.92 0.67
CA ALA A 103 -10.10 11.14 -0.76
C ALA A 103 -8.81 11.04 -1.59
N ALA A 104 -7.64 11.40 -1.03
CA ALA A 104 -6.37 11.29 -1.72
C ALA A 104 -6.08 9.85 -2.17
N GLY A 105 -6.21 8.88 -1.26
CA GLY A 105 -6.04 7.47 -1.57
C GLY A 105 -7.17 6.91 -2.42
N ALA A 106 -8.43 7.23 -2.07
CA ALA A 106 -9.61 6.73 -2.78
C ALA A 106 -9.62 7.17 -4.25
N ARG A 107 -9.33 8.45 -4.52
CA ARG A 107 -9.26 8.98 -5.89
C ARG A 107 -8.18 8.29 -6.71
N PHE A 108 -6.98 8.09 -6.14
CA PHE A 108 -5.91 7.39 -6.84
C PHE A 108 -6.32 5.96 -7.24
N HIS A 109 -6.84 5.18 -6.29
CA HIS A 109 -7.27 3.80 -6.54
C HIS A 109 -8.40 3.73 -7.57
N SER A 110 -9.43 4.57 -7.43
CA SER A 110 -10.54 4.60 -8.40
C SER A 110 -10.09 4.98 -9.82
N LEU A 111 -9.15 5.92 -9.96
CA LEU A 111 -8.64 6.33 -11.29
C LEU A 111 -7.85 5.23 -11.99
N ILE A 112 -7.17 4.36 -11.24
CA ILE A 112 -6.45 3.20 -11.81
C ILE A 112 -7.34 1.95 -11.92
N GLY A 113 -8.61 2.03 -11.57
CA GLY A 113 -9.57 0.92 -11.61
C GLY A 113 -9.47 -0.06 -10.43
N ALA A 114 -8.79 0.32 -9.34
CA ALA A 114 -8.58 -0.50 -8.16
C ALA A 114 -9.71 -0.31 -7.12
N PRO A 115 -10.20 -1.39 -6.48
CA PRO A 115 -11.20 -1.30 -5.42
C PRO A 115 -10.71 -0.55 -4.18
N MET A 116 -11.62 0.22 -3.59
CA MET A 116 -11.55 0.69 -2.22
C MET A 116 -12.39 -0.23 -1.33
N LEU A 117 -11.78 -0.78 -0.30
CA LEU A 117 -12.43 -1.71 0.63
C LEU A 117 -13.33 -0.97 1.63
N SER A 118 -14.49 -1.57 1.94
CA SER A 118 -15.44 -1.04 2.93
C SER A 118 -14.87 -1.12 4.36
N PHE A 119 -15.49 -0.37 5.28
CA PHE A 119 -15.06 -0.30 6.68
C PHE A 119 -16.20 -0.47 7.68
N TYR A 120 -17.40 0.04 7.41
CA TYR A 120 -18.47 0.14 8.42
C TYR A 120 -19.07 -1.23 8.78
N ASP A 121 -19.28 -2.05 7.76
CA ASP A 121 -19.59 -3.47 7.86
C ASP A 121 -18.42 -4.28 8.46
N TRP A 122 -17.19 -4.02 8.00
CA TRP A 122 -15.98 -4.71 8.48
C TRP A 122 -15.71 -4.49 9.97
N TYR A 123 -15.95 -3.28 10.48
CA TYR A 123 -15.81 -2.94 11.89
C TYR A 123 -16.98 -3.42 12.75
N ALA A 124 -18.02 -4.00 12.14
CA ALA A 124 -19.29 -4.31 12.78
C ALA A 124 -19.98 -3.09 13.41
N ASP A 125 -19.68 -1.89 12.87
CA ASP A 125 -20.36 -0.65 13.26
C ASP A 125 -21.67 -0.46 12.49
N LEU A 126 -21.84 -1.11 11.33
CA LEU A 126 -23.09 -1.14 10.57
C LEU A 126 -24.17 -1.91 11.34
N PRO A 127 -25.24 -1.27 11.83
CA PRO A 127 -26.35 -1.98 12.42
C PRO A 127 -27.15 -2.66 11.31
N VAL A 128 -26.93 -3.96 11.08
CA VAL A 128 -27.60 -4.73 10.01
C VAL A 128 -29.13 -4.61 10.04
N ALA A 129 -29.71 -4.35 11.22
CA ALA A 129 -31.13 -4.09 11.37
C ALA A 129 -31.61 -2.78 10.69
N SER A 130 -30.78 -1.71 10.61
CA SER A 130 -31.20 -0.44 10.00
C SER A 130 -31.52 -0.59 8.51
N PRO A 131 -30.65 -1.22 7.67
CA PRO A 131 -31.00 -1.51 6.28
C PRO A 131 -32.21 -2.44 6.13
N GLN A 132 -32.41 -3.40 7.05
CA GLN A 132 -33.52 -4.34 7.00
C GLN A 132 -34.88 -3.71 7.31
N VAL A 133 -34.92 -2.79 8.29
CA VAL A 133 -36.17 -2.19 8.78
C VAL A 133 -36.48 -0.89 8.05
N PHE A 134 -35.46 -0.09 7.75
CA PHE A 134 -35.61 1.28 7.25
C PHE A 134 -35.05 1.50 5.84
N GLY A 135 -34.27 0.54 5.30
CA GLY A 135 -33.59 0.74 4.02
C GLY A 135 -32.51 1.83 4.06
N ASP A 136 -32.01 2.16 5.25
CA ASP A 136 -30.98 3.18 5.49
C ASP A 136 -29.71 2.55 6.09
N GLN A 137 -28.56 3.20 5.91
CA GLN A 137 -27.30 2.74 6.49
C GLN A 137 -27.26 2.94 8.01
N THR A 138 -27.83 4.03 8.52
CA THR A 138 -27.90 4.40 9.94
C THR A 138 -29.19 5.13 10.26
#